data_AF-A0A5J4PF66-F1
#
_entry.id   AF-A0A5J4PF66-F1
#
_cell.length_a   1.000
_cell.length_b   1.000
_cell.length_c   1.000
_cell.angle_alpha   90.00
_cell.angle_beta   90.00
_cell.angle_gamma   90.00
#
_symmetry.space_group_name_H-M   'P 1'
#
loop_
_entity.id
_entity.type
_entity.pdbx_description
1 polymer ?
#
loop_
_entity_poly.entity_id
_entity_poly.type
_entity_poly.pdbx_seq_one_letter_code
_entity_poly.pdbx_strand_id
1 'polypeptide(L)'
;MPKKNTGKVPSKRLSFFSDIAAFVTNETVHFIIGLLLVIFSVYLLLAFLSFFFTGSADQSILDGNNPEILSSINNGVRNYAGSRGAQLASYLINDCFGVSS
;
A
#
# COMPACT_ATOMS: atom_id res chain seq x y z
N MET A 1 12.64 -21.68 -54.65
CA MET A 1 13.10 -21.36 -53.28
C MET A 1 11.92 -20.83 -52.48
N PRO A 2 11.52 -21.46 -51.35
CA PRO A 2 10.32 -21.08 -50.61
C PRO A 2 10.57 -19.85 -49.72
N LYS A 3 9.65 -18.89 -49.72
CA LYS A 3 9.63 -17.72 -48.82
C LYS A 3 9.45 -18.20 -47.38
N LYS A 4 10.46 -17.99 -46.53
CA LYS A 4 10.39 -18.27 -45.10
C LYS A 4 9.63 -17.14 -44.40
N ASN A 5 8.37 -17.39 -44.06
CA ASN A 5 7.57 -16.49 -43.22
C ASN A 5 8.18 -16.45 -41.81
N THR A 6 8.85 -15.36 -41.48
CA THR A 6 9.30 -15.06 -40.11
C THR A 6 8.10 -14.65 -39.27
N GLY A 7 7.52 -15.60 -38.55
CA GLY A 7 6.55 -15.32 -37.49
C GLY A 7 7.22 -14.50 -36.39
N LYS A 8 6.88 -13.20 -36.32
CA LYS A 8 7.24 -12.32 -35.20
C LYS A 8 6.14 -12.39 -34.15
N VAL A 9 6.36 -13.14 -33.08
CA VAL A 9 5.65 -13.01 -31.80
C VAL A 9 6.75 -13.06 -30.74
N PRO A 10 7.02 -11.94 -30.03
CA PRO A 10 6.15 -11.51 -28.93
C PRO A 10 6.10 -9.97 -28.76
N SER A 11 5.15 -9.28 -29.40
CA SER A 11 4.94 -7.83 -29.15
C SER A 11 4.04 -7.53 -27.95
N LYS A 12 3.38 -8.54 -27.37
CA LYS A 12 2.36 -8.37 -26.32
C LYS A 12 2.90 -7.69 -25.06
N ARG A 13 4.07 -8.12 -24.54
CA ARG A 13 4.65 -7.50 -23.33
C ARG A 13 5.00 -6.03 -23.55
N LEU A 14 5.52 -5.67 -24.71
CA LEU A 14 5.89 -4.30 -25.03
C LEU A 14 4.64 -3.40 -25.12
N SER A 15 3.53 -3.92 -25.64
CA SER A 15 2.23 -3.23 -25.65
C SER A 15 1.69 -3.01 -24.23
N PHE A 16 1.69 -4.01 -23.35
CA PHE A 16 1.17 -3.81 -21.99
C PHE A 16 1.92 -2.71 -21.21
N PHE A 17 3.25 -2.61 -21.34
CA PHE A 17 3.99 -1.53 -20.68
C PHE A 17 3.74 -0.16 -21.32
N SER A 18 3.61 -0.07 -22.64
CA SER A 18 3.27 1.20 -23.30
C SER A 18 1.85 1.65 -22.98
N ASP A 19 0.92 0.72 -22.87
CA ASP A 19 -0.49 0.98 -22.55
C ASP A 19 -0.65 1.45 -21.09
N ILE A 20 0.09 0.83 -20.16
CA ILE A 20 0.16 1.27 -18.75
C ILE A 20 0.84 2.64 -18.65
N ALA A 21 1.94 2.88 -19.38
CA ALA A 21 2.61 4.17 -19.39
C ALA A 21 1.71 5.28 -19.93
N ALA A 22 1.01 5.03 -21.05
CA ALA A 22 0.05 5.96 -21.63
C ALA A 22 -1.10 6.28 -20.66
N PHE A 23 -1.59 5.28 -19.93
CA PHE A 23 -2.60 5.45 -18.89
C PHE A 23 -2.10 6.31 -17.72
N VAL A 24 -0.87 6.11 -17.26
CA VAL A 24 -0.27 6.90 -16.17
C VAL A 24 0.05 8.33 -16.60
N THR A 25 0.32 8.59 -17.89
CA THR A 25 0.51 9.94 -18.43
C THR A 25 -0.79 10.73 -18.64
N ASN A 26 -1.95 10.11 -18.45
CA ASN A 26 -3.23 10.79 -18.59
C ASN A 26 -3.45 11.77 -17.43
N GLU A 27 -3.84 13.01 -17.74
CA GLU A 27 -4.05 14.07 -16.73
C GLU A 27 -5.09 13.68 -15.67
N THR A 28 -6.16 12.99 -16.07
CA THR A 28 -7.19 12.49 -15.16
C THR A 28 -6.61 11.49 -14.16
N VAL A 29 -5.74 10.59 -14.63
CA VAL A 29 -5.10 9.57 -13.78
C VAL A 29 -4.12 10.23 -12.82
N HIS A 30 -3.35 11.22 -13.29
CA HIS A 30 -2.46 11.99 -12.43
C HIS A 30 -3.22 12.72 -11.32
N PHE A 31 -4.36 13.33 -11.65
CA PHE A 31 -5.23 13.98 -10.67
C PHE A 31 -5.80 12.99 -9.65
N ILE A 32 -6.32 11.84 -10.10
CA ILE A 32 -6.86 10.80 -9.21
C ILE A 32 -5.76 10.25 -8.28
N ILE A 33 -4.57 9.97 -8.80
CA ILE A 33 -3.44 9.50 -7.99
C ILE A 33 -3.06 10.56 -6.95
N GLY A 34 -2.97 11.83 -7.34
CA GLY A 34 -2.70 12.93 -6.42
C GLY A 34 -3.74 13.03 -5.30
N LEU A 35 -5.02 12.95 -5.65
CA LEU A 35 -6.12 12.96 -4.68
C LEU A 35 -6.05 11.77 -3.72
N LEU A 36 -5.82 10.56 -4.24
CA LEU A 36 -5.65 9.35 -3.43
C LEU A 36 -4.44 9.47 -2.49
N LEU A 37 -3.33 10.03 -2.95
CA LEU A 37 -2.15 10.27 -2.12
C LEU A 37 -2.42 11.27 -0.99
N VAL A 38 -3.21 12.32 -1.24
CA VAL A 38 -3.61 13.28 -0.19
C VAL A 38 -4.48 12.58 0.86
N ILE A 39 -5.49 11.82 0.44
CA ILE A 39 -6.35 11.06 1.35
C ILE A 39 -5.52 10.05 2.14
N PHE A 40 -4.62 9.33 1.47
CA PHE A 40 -3.73 8.37 2.11
C PHE A 40 -2.78 9.02 3.12
N SER A 41 -2.26 10.21 2.81
CA SER A 41 -1.42 10.99 3.73
C SER A 41 -2.18 11.40 5.00
N VAL A 42 -3.41 11.90 4.86
CA VAL A 42 -4.26 12.22 6.03
C VAL A 42 -4.57 10.97 6.85
N TYR A 43 -4.84 9.83 6.19
CA TYR A 43 -5.04 8.56 6.87
C TYR A 43 -3.80 8.12 7.66
N LEU A 44 -2.61 8.18 7.07
CA LEU A 44 -1.36 7.86 7.75
C LEU A 44 -1.08 8.81 8.91
N LEU A 45 -1.33 10.11 8.74
CA LEU A 45 -1.17 11.08 9.81
C LEU A 45 -2.06 10.72 11.00
N LEU A 46 -3.34 10.38 10.77
CA LEU A 46 -4.24 9.93 11.84
C LEU A 46 -3.74 8.63 12.50
N ALA A 47 -3.27 7.67 11.70
CA ALA A 47 -2.73 6.41 12.20
C ALA A 47 -1.51 6.62 13.10
N PHE A 48 -0.57 7.48 12.68
CA PHE A 48 0.64 7.82 13.44
C PHE A 48 0.32 8.59 14.71
N LEU A 49 -0.52 9.62 14.63
CA LEU A 49 -0.96 10.38 15.80
C LEU A 49 -1.62 9.46 16.82
N SER A 50 -2.50 8.57 16.35
CA SER A 50 -3.13 7.58 17.22
C SER A 50 -2.12 6.60 17.82
N PHE A 51 -1.12 6.17 17.05
CA PHE A 51 -0.10 5.22 17.50
C PHE A 51 0.71 5.72 18.69
N PHE A 52 1.00 7.03 18.78
CA PHE A 52 1.67 7.59 19.97
C PHE A 52 0.90 7.37 21.27
N PHE A 53 -0.43 7.23 21.21
CA PHE A 53 -1.28 7.01 22.38
C PHE A 53 -1.70 5.55 22.56
N THR A 54 -1.93 4.82 21.47
CA THR A 54 -2.48 3.46 21.51
C THR A 54 -1.47 2.37 21.17
N GLY A 55 -0.27 2.73 20.68
CA GLY A 55 0.73 1.78 20.18
C GLY A 55 1.08 0.68 21.17
N SER A 56 1.34 1.01 22.44
CA SER A 56 1.65 0.01 23.48
C SER A 56 0.49 -0.96 23.76
N ALA A 57 -0.75 -0.49 23.64
CA ALA A 57 -1.93 -1.34 23.83
C ALA A 57 -2.22 -2.19 22.58
N ASP A 58 -1.95 -1.65 21.40
CA ASP A 58 -2.14 -2.34 20.13
C ASP A 58 -1.03 -3.38 19.89
N GLN A 59 0.18 -3.19 20.45
CA GLN A 59 1.35 -4.04 20.22
C GLN A 59 1.10 -5.53 20.53
N SER A 60 0.51 -5.86 21.68
CA SER A 60 0.22 -7.26 22.03
C SER A 60 -0.79 -7.92 21.09
N ILE A 61 -1.65 -7.13 20.44
CA ILE A 61 -2.65 -7.61 19.48
C ILE A 61 -1.99 -7.84 18.11
N LEU A 62 -1.09 -6.93 17.72
CA LEU A 62 -0.32 -7.02 16.48
C LEU A 62 0.66 -8.21 16.51
N ASP A 63 1.37 -8.41 17.62
CA ASP A 63 2.35 -9.49 17.80
C ASP A 63 1.71 -10.88 17.79
N GLY A 64 0.42 -10.98 18.15
CA GLY A 64 -0.36 -12.20 18.06
C GLY A 64 -0.51 -12.74 16.63
N ASN A 65 -0.21 -11.90 15.61
CA ASN A 65 -0.07 -12.22 14.19
C ASN A 65 -1.19 -13.08 13.57
N ASN A 66 -2.39 -13.07 14.17
CA ASN A 66 -3.54 -13.80 13.66
C ASN A 66 -4.31 -12.90 12.69
N PRO A 67 -4.25 -13.17 11.37
CA PRO A 67 -4.86 -12.31 10.35
C PRO A 67 -6.39 -12.25 10.48
N GLU A 68 -7.02 -13.30 11.01
CA GLU A 68 -8.47 -13.31 11.24
C GLU A 68 -8.86 -12.31 12.32
N ILE A 69 -8.09 -12.27 13.43
CA ILE A 69 -8.29 -11.31 14.51
C ILE A 69 -8.06 -9.89 13.98
N LEU A 70 -6.95 -9.62 13.29
CA LEU A 70 -6.65 -8.29 12.76
C LEU A 70 -7.65 -7.82 11.69
N SER A 71 -8.32 -8.72 11.00
CA SER A 71 -9.39 -8.39 10.04
C SER A 71 -10.75 -8.13 10.68
N SER A 72 -10.96 -8.57 11.92
CA SER A 72 -12.22 -8.39 12.64
C SER A 72 -12.40 -6.94 13.12
N ILE A 73 -13.63 -6.44 13.10
CA ILE A 73 -13.95 -5.05 13.47
C ILE A 73 -13.80 -4.81 14.99
N ASN A 74 -13.85 -5.87 15.80
CA ASN A 74 -13.74 -5.82 17.26
C ASN A 74 -12.51 -6.58 17.77
N ASN A 75 -11.36 -6.32 17.16
CA ASN A 75 -10.09 -6.96 17.49
C ASN A 75 -9.36 -6.36 18.69
N GLY A 76 -9.98 -5.38 19.35
CA GLY A 76 -9.40 -4.68 20.49
C GLY A 76 -8.38 -3.60 20.12
N VAL A 77 -8.09 -3.38 18.83
CA VAL A 77 -7.22 -2.29 18.39
C VAL A 77 -7.89 -0.96 18.69
N ARG A 78 -7.14 -0.07 19.35
CA ARG A 78 -7.60 1.25 19.77
C ARG A 78 -7.16 2.34 18.81
N ASN A 79 -6.30 2.04 17.84
CA ASN A 79 -5.89 2.99 16.82
C ASN A 79 -7.10 3.53 16.04
N TYR A 80 -7.22 4.85 15.91
CA TYR A 80 -8.33 5.49 15.19
C TYR A 80 -8.37 5.18 13.69
N ALA A 81 -7.22 4.84 13.09
CA ALA A 81 -7.15 4.37 11.72
C ALA A 81 -7.44 2.85 11.60
N GLY A 82 -7.83 2.20 12.70
CA GLY A 82 -8.16 0.78 12.79
C GLY A 82 -6.92 -0.12 12.81
N SER A 83 -7.13 -1.43 12.66
CA SER A 83 -6.06 -2.42 12.71
C SER A 83 -5.02 -2.30 11.60
N ARG A 84 -5.44 -1.88 10.40
CA ARG A 84 -4.51 -1.66 9.28
C ARG A 84 -3.69 -0.40 9.50
N GLY A 85 -4.30 0.65 10.04
CA GLY A 85 -3.59 1.85 10.45
C GLY A 85 -2.58 1.56 11.55
N ALA A 86 -2.96 0.77 12.56
CA ALA A 86 -2.06 0.32 13.62
C ALA A 86 -0.86 -0.49 13.07
N GLN A 87 -1.10 -1.41 12.13
CA GLN A 87 -0.04 -2.18 11.46
C GLN A 87 0.90 -1.27 10.67
N LEU A 88 0.36 -0.39 9.82
CA LEU A 88 1.15 0.56 9.03
C LEU A 88 1.96 1.50 9.93
N ALA A 89 1.34 2.01 11.00
CA ALA A 89 2.00 2.86 11.97
C ALA A 89 3.11 2.12 12.71
N SER A 90 2.85 0.93 13.25
CA SER A 90 3.85 0.13 13.96
C SER A 90 5.02 -0.22 13.03
N TYR A 91 4.75 -0.70 11.82
CA TYR A 91 5.79 -1.02 10.84
C TYR A 91 6.62 0.20 10.45
N LEU A 92 5.97 1.33 10.12
CA LEU A 92 6.71 2.51 9.68
C LEU A 92 7.52 3.13 10.82
N ILE A 93 6.93 3.22 12.02
CA ILE A 93 7.55 3.86 13.19
C ILE A 93 8.64 2.99 13.80
N ASN A 94 8.37 1.70 14.03
CA ASN A 94 9.30 0.80 14.70
C ASN A 94 10.31 0.16 13.74
N ASP A 95 9.88 -0.26 12.56
CA ASP A 95 10.72 -1.05 11.65
C ASP A 95 11.37 -0.20 10.53
N CYS A 96 10.73 0.87 10.04
CA CYS A 96 11.34 1.69 8.97
C CYS A 96 12.28 2.79 9.47
N PHE A 97 11.93 3.54 10.53
CA PHE A 97 12.78 4.65 11.00
C PHE A 97 14.09 4.18 11.65
N GLY A 98 14.18 2.93 12.12
CA GLY A 98 15.41 2.33 12.68
C GLY A 98 16.37 1.72 11.65
N VAL A 99 15.89 1.35 10.45
CA VAL A 99 16.70 0.68 9.40
C VAL A 99 17.51 1.68 8.55
N SER A 100 17.21 2.98 8.66
CA SER A 100 17.88 4.07 7.95
C SER A 100 18.88 4.86 8.80
N SER A 101 19.42 4.29 9.89
CA SER A 101 20.51 4.87 10.70
C SER A 101 21.84 4.14 10.51
#